data_AF-A0A7S0PYK7-F1
#
_entry.id   AF-A0A7S0PYK7-F1
#
_cell.length_a   1.000
_cell.length_b   1.000
_cell.length_c   1.000
_cell.angle_alpha   90.00
_cell.angle_beta   90.00
_cell.angle_gamma   90.00
#
_symmetry.space_group_name_H-M   'P 1'
#
loop_
_entity.id
_entity.type
_entity.pdbx_description
1 polymer ?
#
loop_
_entity_poly.entity_id
_entity_poly.type
_entity_poly.pdbx_seq_one_letter_code
_entity_poly.pdbx_strand_id
1 'polypeptide(L)'
;TLFSIPHCCTAALPTERALGMQPSPPKFSSEELAALAESSNARAFTQQQEMALSYMREMLAATLASHPELKPCSEFMADIRLLRFVRASLWDAKDAWDEYHKALQFRQARGMDKVRDMVVAGNQEFFSGGNMLHELYVHPAAQQAQELQPRLFTIFTPPGEESVQL
;
A
#
# COMPACT_ATOMS: atom_id res chain seq x y z
N THR A 1 12.61 34.32 -38.78
CA THR A 1 13.53 33.93 -37.70
C THR A 1 12.73 33.14 -36.68
N LEU A 2 12.96 31.82 -36.65
CA LEU A 2 12.27 30.80 -35.86
C LEU A 2 13.34 30.03 -35.07
N PHE A 3 13.26 29.98 -33.74
CA PHE A 3 13.94 29.02 -32.84
C PHE A 3 13.06 28.94 -31.58
N SER A 4 12.34 27.86 -31.30
CA SER A 4 12.75 26.48 -30.92
C SER A 4 13.34 26.41 -29.50
N ILE A 5 12.56 25.85 -28.58
CA ILE A 5 12.85 25.68 -27.15
C ILE A 5 13.53 24.30 -26.97
N PRO A 6 14.70 24.20 -26.31
CA PRO A 6 15.36 22.91 -26.10
C PRO A 6 14.76 22.12 -24.94
N HIS A 7 14.65 20.81 -25.16
CA HIS A 7 14.38 19.77 -24.18
C HIS A 7 15.44 19.78 -23.07
N CYS A 8 15.01 19.73 -21.79
CA CYS A 8 15.91 19.44 -20.68
C CYS A 8 15.82 17.96 -20.28
N CYS A 9 17.01 17.37 -20.24
CA CYS A 9 17.30 15.98 -19.99
C CYS A 9 16.88 15.50 -18.60
N THR A 10 16.28 14.31 -18.61
CA THR A 10 16.16 13.35 -17.53
C THR A 10 17.51 13.11 -16.85
N ALA A 11 17.62 13.42 -15.56
CA ALA A 11 18.76 13.05 -14.75
C ALA A 11 18.73 11.54 -14.46
N ALA A 12 19.89 10.92 -14.61
CA ALA A 12 20.14 9.49 -14.63
C ALA A 12 19.90 8.80 -13.28
N LEU A 13 19.23 7.65 -13.32
CA LEU A 13 19.31 6.62 -12.28
C LEU A 13 20.66 5.87 -12.41
N PRO A 14 21.21 5.33 -11.30
CA PRO A 14 22.58 4.86 -11.24
C PRO A 14 22.82 3.64 -12.13
N THR A 15 24.02 3.63 -12.69
CA THR A 15 24.67 2.65 -13.55
C THR A 15 24.55 1.21 -13.07
N GLU A 16 23.65 0.43 -13.66
CA GLU A 16 23.80 -1.03 -13.72
C GLU A 16 24.95 -1.36 -14.68
N ARG A 17 26.06 -1.86 -14.15
CA ARG A 17 26.99 -2.67 -14.94
C ARG A 17 27.80 -3.59 -14.05
N ALA A 18 27.33 -4.83 -13.92
CA ALA A 18 28.21 -5.99 -13.98
C ALA A 18 27.39 -7.26 -14.29
N LEU A 19 27.54 -7.72 -15.54
CA LEU A 19 27.50 -9.12 -15.96
C LEU A 19 26.14 -9.86 -15.99
N GLY A 20 25.46 -9.70 -17.13
CA GLY A 20 25.34 -10.84 -18.05
C GLY A 20 24.29 -11.90 -17.72
N MET A 21 23.02 -11.53 -17.92
CA MET A 21 21.87 -12.34 -18.34
C MET A 21 20.64 -11.74 -17.63
N GLN A 22 19.98 -10.78 -18.27
CA GLN A 22 18.58 -10.54 -17.94
C GLN A 22 17.88 -11.89 -18.18
N PRO A 23 17.30 -12.54 -17.15
CA PRO A 23 16.55 -13.76 -17.39
C PRO A 23 15.52 -13.41 -18.45
N SER A 24 15.57 -14.13 -19.58
CA SER A 24 14.57 -13.92 -20.62
C SER A 24 13.21 -14.07 -19.96
N PRO A 25 12.26 -13.16 -20.27
CA PRO A 25 10.92 -13.27 -19.70
C PRO A 25 10.44 -14.71 -19.94
N PRO A 26 9.89 -15.38 -18.91
CA PRO A 26 9.52 -16.78 -19.00
C PRO A 26 8.63 -16.97 -20.22
N LYS A 27 9.08 -17.84 -21.13
CA LYS A 27 8.34 -18.17 -22.34
C LYS A 27 7.27 -19.17 -21.95
N PHE A 28 6.08 -18.67 -21.65
CA PHE A 28 4.93 -19.52 -21.45
C PHE A 28 4.42 -20.01 -22.81
N SER A 29 4.13 -21.31 -22.91
CA SER A 29 3.37 -21.88 -24.02
C SER A 29 1.94 -21.32 -24.04
N SER A 30 1.25 -21.46 -25.18
CA SER A 30 -0.16 -21.05 -25.29
C SER A 30 -1.06 -21.77 -24.27
N GLU A 31 -0.74 -23.02 -23.94
CA GLU A 31 -1.46 -23.81 -22.94
C GLU A 31 -1.15 -23.34 -21.51
N GLU A 32 0.11 -23.00 -21.21
CA GLU A 32 0.47 -22.42 -19.91
C GLU A 32 -0.09 -21.01 -19.73
N LEU A 33 -0.16 -20.20 -20.80
CA LEU A 33 -0.83 -18.90 -20.78
C LEU A 33 -2.35 -19.04 -20.59
N ALA A 34 -2.97 -20.03 -21.23
CA ALA A 34 -4.38 -20.33 -21.04
C ALA A 34 -4.66 -20.84 -19.61
N ALA A 35 -3.84 -21.74 -19.09
CA ALA A 35 -3.91 -22.24 -17.72
C ALA A 35 -3.58 -21.14 -16.68
N LEU A 36 -2.67 -20.22 -16.99
CA LEU A 36 -2.42 -19.03 -16.17
C LEU A 36 -3.59 -18.07 -16.23
N ALA A 37 -4.24 -17.86 -17.37
CA ALA A 37 -5.44 -17.04 -17.49
C ALA A 37 -6.65 -17.67 -16.76
N GLU A 38 -6.76 -19.00 -16.80
CA GLU A 38 -7.83 -19.80 -16.20
C GLU A 38 -7.62 -20.00 -14.69
N SER A 39 -6.37 -20.12 -14.23
CA SER A 39 -6.00 -20.09 -12.81
C SER A 39 -5.96 -18.68 -12.24
N SER A 40 -5.62 -17.67 -13.05
CA SER A 40 -5.89 -16.26 -12.80
C SER A 40 -7.36 -15.96 -13.06
N ASN A 41 -8.23 -16.65 -12.30
CA ASN A 41 -9.54 -16.14 -11.93
C ASN A 41 -9.45 -14.81 -11.14
N ALA A 42 -8.47 -13.95 -11.41
CA ALA A 42 -8.71 -12.53 -11.58
C ALA A 42 -9.84 -12.38 -12.60
N ARG A 43 -11.07 -12.60 -12.14
CA ARG A 43 -12.27 -12.15 -12.84
C ARG A 43 -11.97 -10.72 -13.24
N ALA A 44 -11.80 -10.48 -14.53
CA ALA A 44 -11.83 -9.13 -15.08
C ALA A 44 -13.01 -8.44 -14.40
N PHE A 45 -12.76 -7.29 -13.77
CA PHE A 45 -13.82 -6.59 -13.07
C PHE A 45 -14.99 -6.42 -14.04
N THR A 46 -16.19 -6.72 -13.58
CA THR A 46 -17.36 -6.39 -14.40
C THR A 46 -17.34 -4.87 -14.65
N GLN A 47 -17.94 -4.41 -15.74
CA GLN A 47 -18.02 -2.98 -16.05
C GLN A 47 -18.52 -2.15 -14.85
N GLN A 48 -19.48 -2.68 -14.09
CA GLN A 48 -20.01 -2.03 -12.89
C GLN A 48 -18.95 -1.87 -11.77
N GLN A 49 -18.08 -2.87 -11.60
CA GLN A 49 -17.00 -2.84 -10.61
C GLN A 49 -15.90 -1.85 -11.00
N GLU A 50 -15.59 -1.76 -12.30
CA GLU A 50 -14.68 -0.74 -12.84
C GLU A 50 -15.25 0.66 -12.66
N MET A 51 -16.54 0.85 -12.92
CA MET A 51 -17.23 2.13 -12.69
C MET A 51 -17.21 2.53 -11.22
N ALA A 52 -17.44 1.60 -10.30
CA ALA A 52 -17.37 1.88 -8.86
C ALA A 52 -15.96 2.31 -8.43
N LEU A 53 -14.92 1.67 -8.95
CA LEU A 53 -13.54 2.08 -8.66
C LEU A 53 -13.21 3.45 -9.27
N SER A 54 -13.64 3.72 -10.50
CA SER A 54 -13.47 5.04 -11.12
C SER A 54 -14.19 6.15 -10.34
N TYR A 55 -15.41 5.89 -9.87
CA TYR A 55 -16.13 6.80 -8.98
C TYR A 55 -15.32 7.14 -7.72
N MET A 56 -14.75 6.13 -7.05
CA MET A 56 -13.91 6.35 -5.87
C MET A 56 -12.69 7.23 -6.17
N ARG A 57 -12.05 7.05 -7.33
CA ARG A 57 -10.89 7.86 -7.75
C ARG A 57 -11.29 9.31 -7.99
N GLU A 58 -12.41 9.54 -8.67
CA GLU A 58 -12.92 10.89 -8.95
C GLU A 58 -13.30 11.61 -7.65
N MET A 59 -14.01 10.94 -6.75
CA MET A 59 -14.38 11.50 -5.45
C MET A 59 -13.16 11.82 -4.59
N LEU A 60 -12.16 10.95 -4.60
CA LEU A 60 -10.88 11.21 -3.93
C LEU A 60 -10.19 12.44 -4.53
N ALA A 61 -10.06 12.51 -5.85
CA ALA A 61 -9.44 13.65 -6.52
C ALA A 61 -10.16 14.98 -6.20
N ALA A 62 -11.50 14.99 -6.27
CA ALA A 62 -12.32 16.15 -5.93
C ALA A 62 -12.16 16.57 -4.46
N THR A 63 -12.11 15.59 -3.56
CA THR A 63 -11.91 15.84 -2.12
C THR A 63 -10.54 16.42 -1.85
N LEU A 64 -9.47 15.88 -2.46
CA LEU A 64 -8.12 16.40 -2.25
C LEU A 64 -7.91 17.78 -2.90
N ALA A 65 -8.68 18.11 -3.93
CA ALA A 65 -8.69 19.46 -4.49
C ALA A 65 -9.33 20.48 -3.54
N SER A 66 -10.34 20.07 -2.77
CA SER A 66 -11.08 20.95 -1.85
C SER A 66 -10.53 20.94 -0.42
N HIS A 67 -9.96 19.81 0.00
CA HIS A 67 -9.48 19.50 1.34
C HIS A 67 -8.09 18.83 1.25
N PRO A 68 -7.04 19.58 0.85
CA PRO A 68 -5.69 19.02 0.70
C PRO A 68 -5.11 18.48 2.01
N GLU A 69 -5.59 18.94 3.17
CA GLU A 69 -5.21 18.47 4.50
C GLU A 69 -5.63 17.01 4.78
N LEU A 70 -6.59 16.46 4.02
CA LEU A 70 -7.03 15.08 4.14
C LEU A 70 -6.16 14.10 3.34
N LYS A 71 -5.14 14.58 2.64
CA LYS A 71 -4.28 13.74 1.79
C LYS A 71 -3.55 12.67 2.61
N PRO A 72 -3.86 11.38 2.42
CA PRO A 72 -3.20 10.30 3.14
C PRO A 72 -1.91 9.89 2.40
N CYS A 73 -1.21 8.87 2.92
CA CYS A 73 -0.08 8.28 2.21
C CYS A 73 -0.46 7.64 0.87
N SER A 74 0.52 7.49 -0.02
CA SER A 74 0.29 6.94 -1.37
C SER A 74 -0.26 5.51 -1.34
N GLU A 75 0.13 4.70 -0.34
CA GLU A 75 -0.38 3.35 -0.17
C GLU A 75 -1.88 3.34 0.17
N PHE A 76 -2.38 4.37 0.86
CA PHE A 76 -3.80 4.50 1.19
C PHE A 76 -4.65 5.04 0.04
N MET A 77 -4.02 5.78 -0.89
CA MET A 77 -4.64 6.25 -2.13
C MET A 77 -4.66 5.18 -3.25
N ALA A 78 -3.87 4.11 -3.11
CA ALA A 78 -3.76 3.08 -4.13
C ALA A 78 -5.09 2.37 -4.41
N ASP A 79 -5.31 1.97 -5.66
CA ASP A 79 -6.53 1.29 -6.09
C ASP A 79 -6.88 0.06 -5.26
N ILE A 80 -5.87 -0.71 -4.83
CA ILE A 80 -6.10 -1.88 -3.98
C ILE A 80 -6.75 -1.52 -2.63
N ARG A 81 -6.50 -0.32 -2.11
CA ARG A 81 -7.16 0.19 -0.90
C ARG A 81 -8.56 0.65 -1.21
N LEU A 82 -8.77 1.45 -2.26
CA LEU A 82 -10.10 1.87 -2.69
C LEU A 82 -11.02 0.66 -2.93
N LEU A 83 -10.51 -0.37 -3.61
CA LEU A 83 -11.20 -1.64 -3.86
C LEU A 83 -11.62 -2.37 -2.59
N ARG A 84 -10.89 -2.24 -1.46
CA ARG A 84 -11.32 -2.86 -0.19
C ARG A 84 -12.60 -2.22 0.32
N PHE A 85 -12.74 -0.90 0.20
CA PHE A 85 -13.96 -0.20 0.61
C PHE A 85 -15.13 -0.52 -0.33
N VAL A 86 -14.87 -0.55 -1.63
CA VAL A 86 -15.88 -0.94 -2.63
C VAL A 86 -16.37 -2.37 -2.37
N ARG A 87 -15.46 -3.32 -2.13
CA ARG A 87 -15.82 -4.71 -1.80
C ARG A 87 -16.57 -4.83 -0.48
N ALA A 88 -16.13 -4.10 0.55
CA ALA A 88 -16.79 -4.11 1.86
C ALA A 88 -18.21 -3.54 1.81
N SER A 89 -18.46 -2.62 0.88
CA SER A 89 -19.77 -1.99 0.65
C SER A 89 -20.58 -2.71 -0.43
N LEU A 90 -20.29 -3.99 -0.69
CA LEU A 90 -21.00 -4.82 -1.68
C LEU A 90 -21.06 -4.20 -3.09
N TRP A 91 -20.02 -3.47 -3.47
CA TRP A 91 -19.91 -2.73 -4.74
C TRP A 91 -20.83 -1.50 -4.89
N ASP A 92 -21.44 -1.02 -3.80
CA ASP A 92 -22.03 0.31 -3.75
C ASP A 92 -20.92 1.38 -3.64
N ALA A 93 -20.76 2.16 -4.70
CA ALA A 93 -19.69 3.14 -4.79
C ALA A 93 -19.89 4.35 -3.86
N LYS A 94 -21.14 4.71 -3.56
CA LYS A 94 -21.46 5.84 -2.70
C LYS A 94 -21.22 5.48 -1.24
N ASP A 95 -21.71 4.33 -0.80
CA ASP A 95 -21.47 3.85 0.56
C ASP A 95 -19.98 3.62 0.79
N ALA A 96 -19.28 3.05 -0.20
CA ALA A 96 -17.83 2.88 -0.15
C ALA A 96 -17.09 4.21 0.00
N TRP A 97 -17.54 5.25 -0.70
CA TRP A 97 -16.97 6.59 -0.59
C TRP A 97 -17.21 7.19 0.80
N ASP A 98 -18.44 7.10 1.32
CA ASP A 98 -18.77 7.64 2.64
C ASP A 98 -17.89 7.01 3.74
N GLU A 99 -17.68 5.69 3.69
CA GLU A 99 -16.78 4.99 4.61
C GLU A 99 -15.30 5.35 4.40
N TYR A 100 -14.85 5.47 3.14
CA TYR A 100 -13.48 5.89 2.85
C TYR A 100 -13.20 7.32 3.33
N HIS A 101 -14.15 8.23 3.14
CA HIS A 101 -14.04 9.62 3.56
C HIS A 101 -14.00 9.73 5.09
N LYS A 102 -14.83 8.99 5.83
CA LYS A 102 -14.72 8.87 7.29
C LYS A 102 -13.34 8.35 7.71
N ALA A 103 -12.78 7.38 6.99
CA ALA A 103 -11.45 6.87 7.25
C ALA A 103 -10.36 7.94 7.02
N LEU A 104 -10.45 8.76 5.97
CA LEU A 104 -9.53 9.88 5.74
C LEU A 104 -9.55 10.86 6.92
N GLN A 105 -10.73 11.26 7.36
CA GLN A 105 -10.91 12.16 8.51
C GLN A 105 -10.32 11.56 9.79
N PHE A 106 -10.61 10.28 10.05
CA PHE A 106 -10.06 9.58 11.21
C PHE A 106 -8.53 9.52 11.18
N ARG A 107 -7.94 9.19 10.03
CA ARG A 107 -6.47 9.12 9.85
C ARG A 107 -5.82 10.48 10.08
N GLN A 108 -6.39 11.53 9.51
CA GLN A 108 -5.92 12.90 9.70
C GLN A 108 -5.99 13.32 11.17
N ALA A 109 -7.13 13.09 11.83
CA ALA A 109 -7.33 13.45 13.23
C ALA A 109 -6.39 12.70 14.18
N ARG A 110 -6.04 11.46 13.84
CA ARG A 110 -5.13 10.61 14.63
C ARG A 110 -3.67 10.68 14.18
N GLY A 111 -3.35 11.45 13.13
CA GLY A 111 -2.00 11.54 12.59
C GLY A 111 -1.42 10.19 12.15
N MET A 112 -2.24 9.25 11.68
CA MET A 112 -1.81 7.88 11.38
C MET A 112 -0.71 7.81 10.33
N ASP A 113 -0.74 8.71 9.33
CA ASP A 113 0.29 8.79 8.31
C ASP A 113 1.64 9.23 8.87
N LYS A 114 1.65 10.13 9.86
CA LYS A 114 2.87 10.52 10.57
C LYS A 114 3.45 9.36 11.37
N VAL A 115 2.61 8.59 12.06
CA VAL A 115 3.04 7.38 12.77
C VAL A 115 3.64 6.36 11.80
N ARG A 116 3.02 6.15 10.63
CA ARG A 116 3.58 5.31 9.56
C ARG A 116 4.97 5.81 9.15
N ASP A 117 5.12 7.10 8.83
CA ASP A 117 6.39 7.67 8.39
C ASP A 117 7.48 7.52 9.47
N MET A 118 7.13 7.69 10.75
CA MET A 118 8.06 7.45 11.87
C MET A 118 8.51 5.99 11.96
N VAL A 119 7.59 5.03 11.76
CA VAL A 119 7.93 3.61 11.75
C VAL A 119 8.81 3.26 10.56
N VAL A 120 8.51 3.79 9.36
CA VAL A 120 9.34 3.54 8.17
C VAL A 120 10.74 4.14 8.35
N ALA A 121 10.84 5.36 8.85
CA ALA A 121 12.11 6.02 9.15
C ALA A 121 12.91 5.27 10.23
N GLY A 122 12.25 4.78 11.28
CA GLY A 122 12.88 4.00 12.35
C GLY A 122 13.37 2.61 11.94
N ASN A 123 12.90 2.06 10.81
CA ASN A 123 13.31 0.75 10.31
C ASN A 123 13.83 0.82 8.86
N GLN A 124 14.57 1.88 8.52
CA GLN A 124 14.99 2.13 7.14
C GLN A 124 15.72 0.93 6.52
N GLU A 125 16.59 0.25 7.27
CA GLU A 125 17.36 -0.92 6.80
C GLU A 125 16.48 -2.09 6.33
N PHE A 126 15.33 -2.29 6.98
CA PHE A 126 14.36 -3.31 6.60
C PHE A 126 13.59 -2.90 5.34
N PHE A 127 13.07 -1.67 5.33
CA PHE A 127 12.26 -1.17 4.22
C PHE A 127 13.09 -0.84 2.95
N SER A 128 14.42 -0.69 3.06
CA SER A 128 15.33 -0.53 1.92
C SER A 128 15.86 -1.84 1.33
N GLY A 129 15.35 -2.99 1.79
CA GLY A 129 15.69 -4.31 1.24
C GLY A 129 17.06 -4.87 1.68
N GLY A 130 17.63 -4.35 2.76
CA GLY A 130 18.98 -4.69 3.21
C GLY A 130 19.06 -5.86 4.19
N ASN A 131 18.17 -5.92 5.20
CA ASN A 131 18.28 -6.85 6.32
C ASN A 131 16.92 -7.39 6.80
N MET A 132 16.90 -8.56 7.47
CA MET A 132 15.72 -9.02 8.21
C MET A 132 15.44 -8.07 9.38
N LEU A 133 14.16 -7.81 9.67
CA LEU A 133 13.74 -7.03 10.84
C LEU A 133 14.08 -7.81 12.11
N HIS A 134 15.17 -7.46 12.78
CA HIS A 134 15.59 -8.14 14.01
C HIS A 134 14.80 -7.69 15.24
N GLU A 135 14.32 -6.44 15.25
CA GLU A 135 13.48 -5.89 16.30
C GLU A 135 12.52 -4.86 15.67
N LEU A 136 11.24 -4.90 16.06
CA LEU A 136 10.21 -4.02 15.50
C LEU A 136 10.27 -2.69 16.26
N TYR A 137 10.54 -1.57 15.57
CA TYR A 137 10.43 -0.26 16.21
C TYR A 137 9.01 -0.06 16.75
N VAL A 138 8.89 -0.02 18.08
CA VAL A 138 7.65 0.31 18.77
C VAL A 138 7.64 1.82 19.01
N HIS A 139 6.65 2.50 18.42
CA HIS A 139 6.46 3.94 18.61
C HIS A 139 6.38 4.28 20.12
N PRO A 140 6.93 5.40 20.62
CA PRO A 140 6.98 5.70 22.06
C PRO A 140 5.61 5.68 22.76
N ALA A 141 4.55 6.12 22.09
CA ALA A 141 3.19 6.02 22.63
C ALA A 141 2.70 4.56 22.77
N ALA A 142 3.15 3.65 21.90
CA ALA A 142 2.89 2.23 22.01
C ALA A 142 3.77 1.56 23.08
N GLN A 143 5.01 2.03 23.28
CA GLN A 143 5.85 1.61 24.41
C GLN A 143 5.20 2.00 25.75
N GLN A 144 4.71 3.24 25.88
CA GLN A 144 3.96 3.67 27.07
C GLN A 144 2.67 2.88 27.26
N ALA A 145 1.92 2.60 26.19
CA ALA A 145 0.73 1.77 26.28
C ALA A 145 1.06 0.33 26.70
N GLN A 146 2.19 -0.21 26.23
CA GLN A 146 2.70 -1.52 26.63
C GLN A 146 3.17 -1.55 28.09
N GLU A 147 3.82 -0.50 28.60
CA GLU A 147 4.18 -0.36 30.01
C GLU A 147 2.95 -0.31 30.92
N LEU A 148 1.89 0.38 30.48
CA LEU A 148 0.64 0.51 31.22
C LEU A 148 -0.25 -0.74 31.13
N GLN A 149 -0.17 -1.49 30.02
CA GLN A 149 -1.04 -2.64 29.74
C GLN A 149 -0.26 -3.80 29.08
N PRO A 150 0.71 -4.40 29.78
CA PRO A 150 1.64 -5.38 29.18
C PRO A 150 0.93 -6.61 28.62
N ARG A 151 -0.23 -7.01 29.21
CA ARG A 151 -0.99 -8.20 28.80
C ARG A 151 -1.70 -8.07 27.45
N LEU A 152 -1.84 -6.86 26.90
CA LEU A 152 -2.53 -6.64 25.62
C LEU A 152 -1.59 -6.65 24.40
N PHE A 153 -0.28 -6.53 24.62
CA PHE A 153 0.71 -6.33 23.55
C PHE A 153 1.71 -7.46 23.41
N THR A 154 1.80 -8.38 24.37
CA THR A 154 2.65 -9.58 24.27
C THR A 154 1.82 -10.85 24.46
N ILE A 155 1.82 -11.72 23.43
CA ILE A 155 1.74 -13.16 23.71
C ILE A 155 3.10 -13.50 24.27
N PHE A 156 3.20 -13.56 25.60
CA PHE A 156 4.39 -14.04 26.26
C PHE A 156 4.37 -15.56 26.16
N THR A 157 5.12 -16.13 25.22
CA THR A 157 5.44 -17.55 25.26
C THR A 157 6.66 -17.70 26.17
N PRO A 158 6.51 -18.23 27.40
CA PRO A 158 7.67 -18.47 28.25
C PRO A 158 8.62 -19.46 27.56
N PRO A 159 9.94 -19.36 27.81
CA PRO A 159 10.91 -20.26 27.21
C PRO A 159 10.61 -21.71 27.64
N GLY A 160 10.17 -22.54 26.69
CA GLY A 160 9.85 -23.95 26.92
C GLY A 160 8.45 -24.40 26.46
N GLU A 161 7.55 -23.49 26.08
CA GLU A 161 6.25 -23.86 25.52
C GLU A 161 6.24 -23.63 24.00
N GLU A 162 6.04 -24.70 23.23
CA GLU A 162 5.82 -24.61 21.79
C GLU A 162 4.50 -23.88 21.54
N SER A 163 4.56 -22.82 20.74
CA SER A 163 3.37 -22.09 20.32
C SER A 163 2.48 -23.01 19.48
N VAL A 164 1.29 -23.33 19.99
CA VAL A 164 0.22 -23.92 19.18
C VAL A 164 -0.18 -22.87 18.15
N GLN A 165 0.18 -23.13 16.89
CA GLN A 165 -0.23 -22.35 15.74
C GLN A 165 -1.75 -22.50 15.53
N LEU A 166 -2.44 -21.38 15.27
CA LEU A 166 -3.71 -21.36 14.55
C LEU A 166 -3.43 -20.97 13.10
#